data_AF-A0A820W2E2-F1
#
_entry.id   AF-A0A820W2E2-F1
#
_cell.length_a   1.000
_cell.length_b   1.000
_cell.length_c   1.000
_cell.angle_alpha   90.00
_cell.angle_beta   90.00
_cell.angle_gamma   90.00
#
_symmetry.space_group_name_H-M   'P 1'
#
loop_
_entity.id
_entity.type
_entity.pdbx_description
1 polymer ?
#
loop_
_entity_poly.entity_id
_entity_poly.type
_entity_poly.pdbx_seq_one_letter_code
_entity_poly.pdbx_strand_id
1 'polypeptide(L)'
;MHNNEYLAILEGATDAIVIQDALNDLATIYPLMVTVAFVGIAYEVTFPIEMGDVSLLMIISTAFINPQYAIESVQGVASGTKLAFRLDGATSSYFDFRTSVVTNVMLANAFNQLFTIRCPPSLYDQQATSSIVYSNEFETANPYNDSIITSNMAFCGRGALTSDYLVIGNMQPADYMCFAYKIPPNDATIIMLFYVRSEGDSSINTYEYIRMQLNQDGHWHYTCINLLNTLQQHSGTYLTIDTFLIMSVYLNSYPFGTRFDTVTLRTSLPNGYEDQDTVTTTDQSSSGQCIFPFVYNGQTYFTCTLDENNMPICGSISNTTFYCQNSSIEGVRRLYPKYQLLYNSLSVTHSIENKTIDISFRYTSCTSPTLIEPLPSTIANVTSITNASKAIGGVYDIMFKQHLYTSIPVKITGQDLTNLLQSFPDFGYVIADSTGECAQYSYTIRWLTNTKQPLIAIVNSSEVIPIETSITVRMLQSGGDSSSFYNLPADMLRTRHTIPQVEVLVGGYSSYCSNTDSNCPFQWSTQQTPLIFAFRLVRMAHAM
;
A
#
# COMPACT_ATOMS: atom_id res chain seq x y z
N MET A 1 24.74 -2.37 13.61
CA MET A 1 25.18 -2.28 12.20
C MET A 1 24.10 -2.97 11.40
N HIS A 2 23.29 -2.17 10.71
CA HIS A 2 22.10 -2.61 9.98
C HIS A 2 22.52 -3.10 8.59
N ASN A 3 22.60 -4.42 8.39
CA ASN A 3 22.65 -4.97 7.05
C ASN A 3 21.21 -5.10 6.56
N ASN A 4 20.87 -4.37 5.51
CA ASN A 4 19.63 -4.53 4.74
C ASN A 4 19.80 -5.78 3.86
N GLU A 5 19.30 -6.93 4.30
CA GLU A 5 19.47 -8.19 3.57
C GLU A 5 18.17 -8.57 2.85
N TYR A 6 18.27 -8.90 1.56
CA TYR A 6 17.14 -9.23 0.71
C TYR A 6 17.15 -10.75 0.51
N LEU A 7 16.03 -11.40 0.85
CA LEU A 7 15.96 -12.85 0.91
C LEU A 7 15.51 -13.45 -0.44
N ALA A 8 16.26 -14.46 -0.91
CA ALA A 8 15.84 -15.39 -1.95
C ALA A 8 15.60 -16.75 -1.29
N ILE A 9 14.40 -17.31 -1.45
CA ILE A 9 14.08 -18.64 -0.91
C ILE A 9 14.56 -19.70 -1.90
N LEU A 10 15.38 -20.63 -1.42
CA LEU A 10 15.93 -21.75 -2.18
C LEU A 10 15.44 -23.07 -1.55
N GLU A 11 14.16 -23.41 -1.72
CA GLU A 11 13.62 -24.66 -1.18
C GLU A 11 14.15 -25.86 -1.96
N GLY A 12 15.04 -26.65 -1.34
CA GLY A 12 15.49 -27.93 -1.90
C GLY A 12 16.15 -27.85 -3.28
N ALA A 13 16.62 -26.67 -3.68
CA ALA A 13 17.15 -26.43 -5.02
C ALA A 13 18.44 -27.23 -5.25
N THR A 14 18.32 -28.37 -5.93
CA THR A 14 19.48 -29.16 -6.40
C THR A 14 19.96 -28.72 -7.78
N ASP A 15 19.23 -27.81 -8.44
CA ASP A 15 19.55 -27.32 -9.78
C ASP A 15 20.07 -25.87 -9.70
N ALA A 16 21.18 -25.62 -10.39
CA ALA A 16 21.79 -24.30 -10.50
C ALA A 16 20.83 -23.29 -11.16
N ILE A 17 19.95 -23.74 -12.07
CA ILE A 17 18.97 -22.87 -12.74
C ILE A 17 17.97 -22.30 -11.72
N VAL A 18 17.45 -23.13 -10.82
CA VAL A 18 16.50 -22.69 -9.79
C VAL A 18 17.14 -21.65 -8.87
N ILE A 19 18.41 -21.84 -8.52
CA ILE A 19 19.16 -20.89 -7.70
C ILE A 19 19.40 -19.59 -8.46
N GLN A 20 19.79 -19.68 -9.73
CA GLN A 20 19.99 -18.52 -10.60
C GLN A 20 18.71 -17.69 -10.71
N ASP A 21 17.58 -18.33 -10.99
CA ASP A 21 16.29 -17.65 -11.16
C ASP A 21 15.85 -16.98 -9.85
N ALA A 22 15.98 -17.67 -8.72
CA ALA A 22 15.66 -17.10 -7.41
C ALA A 22 16.54 -15.89 -7.04
N LEU A 23 17.83 -15.91 -7.38
CA LEU A 23 18.72 -14.76 -7.17
C LEU A 23 18.40 -13.60 -8.12
N ASN A 24 18.12 -13.90 -9.39
CA ASN A 24 17.78 -12.88 -10.39
C ASN A 24 16.43 -12.21 -10.13
N ASP A 25 15.52 -12.90 -9.42
CA ASP A 25 14.27 -12.34 -8.91
C ASP A 25 14.46 -11.35 -7.74
N LEU A 26 15.65 -11.21 -7.15
CA LEU A 26 15.88 -10.25 -6.07
C LEU A 26 15.83 -8.82 -6.58
N ALA A 27 15.04 -7.96 -5.92
CA ALA A 27 14.93 -6.53 -6.25
C ALA A 27 16.28 -5.77 -6.15
N THR A 28 17.29 -6.32 -5.47
CA THR A 28 18.66 -5.77 -5.41
C THR A 28 19.58 -6.22 -6.53
N ILE A 29 19.30 -7.34 -7.18
CA ILE A 29 20.08 -7.86 -8.30
C ILE A 29 19.45 -7.39 -9.62
N TYR A 30 18.13 -7.50 -9.74
CA TYR A 30 17.38 -7.02 -10.90
C TYR A 30 17.66 -5.53 -11.21
N PRO A 31 17.84 -5.13 -12.49
CA PRO A 31 17.70 -5.94 -13.72
C PRO A 31 18.98 -6.64 -14.19
N LEU A 32 20.02 -6.69 -13.37
CA LEU A 32 21.20 -7.48 -13.68
C LEU A 32 20.92 -8.96 -13.45
N MET A 33 21.76 -9.80 -14.06
CA MET A 33 21.64 -11.25 -13.98
C MET A 33 22.95 -11.82 -13.45
N VAL A 34 22.85 -12.66 -12.42
CA VAL A 34 23.92 -13.56 -12.00
C VAL A 34 23.88 -14.83 -12.84
N THR A 35 25.00 -15.52 -12.88
CA THR A 35 25.09 -16.87 -13.43
C THR A 35 25.45 -17.84 -12.32
N VAL A 36 24.82 -19.01 -12.30
CA VAL A 36 25.08 -20.03 -11.29
C VAL A 36 25.51 -21.32 -11.97
N ALA A 37 26.63 -21.89 -11.50
CA ALA A 37 27.15 -23.16 -11.99
C ALA A 37 27.35 -24.13 -10.83
N PHE A 38 27.03 -25.42 -11.04
CA PHE A 38 27.37 -26.44 -10.07
C PHE A 38 28.83 -26.90 -10.27
N VAL A 39 29.67 -26.71 -9.25
CA VAL A 39 31.11 -27.01 -9.29
C VAL A 39 31.47 -27.94 -8.13
N GLY A 40 31.61 -29.22 -8.45
CA GLY A 40 31.98 -30.26 -7.49
C GLY A 40 30.88 -30.54 -6.46
N ILE A 41 30.93 -29.84 -5.31
CA ILE A 41 29.98 -29.97 -4.21
C ILE A 41 29.30 -28.64 -3.84
N ALA A 42 29.57 -27.57 -4.59
CA ALA A 42 29.08 -26.23 -4.31
C ALA A 42 28.48 -25.58 -5.56
N TYR A 43 27.69 -24.54 -5.36
CA TYR A 43 27.26 -23.65 -6.43
C TYR A 43 28.18 -22.44 -6.47
N GLU A 44 28.74 -22.18 -7.64
CA GLU A 44 29.50 -20.97 -7.92
C GLU A 44 28.55 -19.92 -8.51
N VAL A 45 28.35 -18.82 -7.78
CA VAL A 45 27.54 -17.69 -8.22
C VAL A 45 28.48 -16.61 -8.75
N THR A 46 28.37 -16.33 -10.04
CA THR A 46 29.15 -15.28 -10.70
C THR A 46 28.28 -14.05 -10.90
N PHE A 47 28.66 -12.95 -10.25
CA PHE A 47 28.03 -11.65 -10.43
C PHE A 47 28.56 -10.95 -11.69
N PRO A 48 27.71 -10.14 -12.35
CA PRO A 48 28.14 -9.37 -13.50
C PRO A 48 29.19 -8.32 -13.11
N ILE A 49 30.15 -8.07 -14.00
CA ILE A 49 31.31 -7.21 -13.75
C ILE A 49 30.93 -5.77 -13.35
N GLU A 50 29.73 -5.33 -13.74
CA GLU A 50 29.11 -4.08 -13.35
C GLU A 50 28.96 -3.95 -11.83
N MET A 51 28.64 -5.04 -11.12
CA MET A 51 28.44 -5.02 -9.67
C MET A 51 29.75 -4.89 -8.90
N GLY A 52 30.89 -5.20 -9.52
CA GLY A 52 32.19 -5.13 -8.89
C GLY A 52 32.27 -6.06 -7.68
N ASP A 53 32.81 -5.54 -6.57
CA ASP A 53 32.91 -6.28 -5.32
C ASP A 53 31.56 -6.28 -4.59
N VAL A 54 30.95 -7.46 -4.45
CA VAL A 54 29.61 -7.64 -3.87
C VAL A 54 29.74 -8.20 -2.47
N SER A 55 28.98 -7.68 -1.51
CA SER A 55 28.94 -8.23 -0.17
C SER A 55 28.50 -9.69 -0.19
N LEU A 56 29.14 -10.51 0.65
CA LEU A 56 28.87 -11.94 0.74
C LEU A 56 27.39 -12.22 1.02
N LEU A 57 26.78 -13.12 0.25
CA LEU A 57 25.40 -13.54 0.46
C LEU A 57 25.26 -14.25 1.81
N MET A 58 24.32 -13.80 2.65
CA MET A 58 23.97 -14.55 3.86
C MET A 58 23.04 -15.71 3.50
N ILE A 59 23.41 -16.92 3.90
CA ILE A 59 22.56 -18.11 3.71
C ILE A 59 21.86 -18.42 5.03
N ILE A 60 20.53 -18.39 5.01
CA ILE A 60 19.69 -18.81 6.14
C ILE A 60 19.25 -20.25 5.86
N SER A 61 19.83 -21.22 6.59
CA SER A 61 19.48 -22.63 6.46
C SER A 61 18.55 -23.08 7.58
N THR A 62 17.52 -23.86 7.24
CA THR A 62 16.66 -24.57 8.19
C THR A 62 17.23 -25.93 8.62
N ALA A 63 18.33 -26.38 8.01
CA ALA A 63 18.96 -27.67 8.30
C ALA A 63 19.94 -27.58 9.48
N PHE A 64 19.54 -28.10 10.65
CA PHE A 64 20.35 -28.11 11.87
C PHE A 64 21.67 -28.89 11.76
N ILE A 65 21.79 -29.81 10.78
CA ILE A 65 22.86 -30.82 10.76
C ILE A 65 23.94 -30.47 9.73
N ASN A 66 23.68 -29.57 8.77
CA ASN A 66 24.65 -29.12 7.77
C ASN A 66 24.42 -27.63 7.42
N PRO A 67 25.00 -26.69 8.19
CA PRO A 67 24.88 -25.28 7.88
C PRO A 67 25.54 -24.98 6.53
N GLN A 68 24.76 -24.43 5.60
CA GLN A 68 25.29 -23.89 4.36
C GLN A 68 25.88 -22.51 4.61
N TYR A 69 27.00 -22.21 3.97
CA TYR A 69 27.66 -20.93 4.07
C TYR A 69 28.13 -20.49 2.69
N ALA A 70 28.03 -19.20 2.41
CA ALA A 70 28.69 -18.62 1.26
C ALA A 70 30.15 -18.34 1.62
N ILE A 71 31.05 -18.52 0.66
CA ILE A 71 32.41 -18.00 0.72
C ILE A 71 32.68 -17.20 -0.54
N GLU A 72 33.45 -16.14 -0.39
CA GLU A 72 34.00 -15.42 -1.52
C GLU A 72 35.15 -16.24 -2.12
N SER A 73 34.97 -16.74 -3.34
CA SER A 73 36.01 -17.46 -4.08
C SER A 73 36.93 -16.52 -4.84
N VAL A 74 36.37 -15.44 -5.39
CA VAL A 74 37.05 -14.43 -6.18
C VAL A 74 36.52 -13.07 -5.80
N GLN A 75 37.41 -12.17 -5.37
CA GLN A 75 37.05 -10.79 -5.08
C GLN A 75 36.63 -10.08 -6.36
N GLY A 76 35.48 -9.41 -6.33
CA GLY A 76 34.94 -8.73 -7.50
C GLY A 76 35.77 -7.50 -7.87
N VAL A 77 36.17 -7.40 -9.14
CA VAL A 77 36.83 -6.20 -9.68
C VAL A 77 35.97 -5.64 -10.80
N ALA A 78 35.54 -4.40 -10.62
CA ALA A 78 34.63 -3.76 -11.57
C ALA A 78 35.32 -3.34 -12.86
N SER A 79 34.55 -3.27 -13.95
CA SER A 79 35.05 -3.01 -15.30
C SER A 79 35.68 -1.62 -15.48
N GLY A 80 35.38 -0.65 -14.62
CA GLY A 80 35.88 0.72 -14.79
C GLY A 80 35.14 1.53 -15.88
N THR A 81 34.08 0.98 -16.49
CA THR A 81 33.39 1.57 -17.65
C THR A 81 31.95 1.97 -17.38
N LYS A 82 31.26 1.23 -16.51
CA LYS A 82 29.87 1.47 -16.13
C LYS A 82 29.79 1.91 -14.68
N LEU A 83 28.90 2.85 -14.40
CA LEU A 83 28.65 3.40 -13.07
C LEU A 83 27.16 3.36 -12.75
N ALA A 84 26.81 2.89 -11.55
CA ALA A 84 25.49 3.01 -10.97
C ALA A 84 25.55 3.85 -9.68
N PHE A 85 24.38 4.17 -9.14
CA PHE A 85 24.23 4.96 -7.92
C PHE A 85 23.41 4.18 -6.91
N ARG A 86 23.89 4.14 -5.66
CA ARG A 86 23.21 3.45 -4.56
C ARG A 86 22.67 4.44 -3.54
N LEU A 87 21.41 4.27 -3.14
CA LEU A 87 20.73 5.00 -2.08
C LEU A 87 20.07 4.00 -1.12
N ASP A 88 20.56 3.89 0.12
CA ASP A 88 20.03 3.02 1.19
C ASP A 88 19.77 1.55 0.78
N GLY A 89 20.63 1.01 -0.08
CA GLY A 89 20.54 -0.37 -0.59
C GLY A 89 19.77 -0.52 -1.90
N ALA A 90 19.10 0.53 -2.37
CA ALA A 90 18.59 0.59 -3.74
C ALA A 90 19.68 1.00 -4.72
N THR A 91 19.79 0.32 -5.86
CA THR A 91 20.79 0.60 -6.89
C THR A 91 20.10 1.03 -8.17
N SER A 92 20.61 2.08 -8.82
CA SER A 92 20.10 2.57 -10.10
C SER A 92 20.48 1.63 -11.24
N SER A 93 19.91 1.84 -12.42
CA SER A 93 20.49 1.26 -13.65
C SER A 93 21.95 1.69 -13.83
N TYR A 94 22.75 0.83 -14.46
CA TYR A 94 24.14 1.14 -14.81
C TYR A 94 24.21 2.03 -16.05
N PHE A 95 25.09 3.03 -15.99
CA PHE A 95 25.35 3.98 -17.05
C PHE A 95 26.75 3.79 -17.62
N ASP A 96 26.85 3.66 -18.95
CA ASP A 96 28.14 3.69 -19.63
C ASP A 96 28.53 5.13 -19.98
N PHE A 97 29.45 5.69 -19.20
CA PHE A 97 29.96 7.05 -19.41
C PHE A 97 31.07 7.13 -20.46
N ARG A 98 31.53 6.00 -21.01
CA ARG A 98 32.61 5.96 -22.01
C ARG A 98 32.07 5.86 -23.43
N THR A 99 31.08 5.01 -23.65
CA THR A 99 30.60 4.70 -25.00
C THR A 99 29.20 5.21 -25.30
N SER A 100 28.44 5.63 -24.28
CA SER A 100 27.06 6.09 -24.45
C SER A 100 26.91 7.58 -24.14
N VAL A 101 25.96 8.23 -24.81
CA VAL A 101 25.60 9.63 -24.54
C VAL A 101 24.70 9.65 -23.30
N VAL A 102 25.27 10.00 -22.15
CA VAL A 102 24.53 10.19 -20.90
C VAL A 102 23.95 11.61 -20.84
N THR A 103 22.64 11.72 -20.65
CA THR A 103 21.93 13.01 -20.56
C THR A 103 21.37 13.26 -19.15
N ASN A 104 21.11 14.53 -18.82
CA ASN A 104 20.46 14.89 -17.55
C ASN A 104 19.12 14.17 -17.35
N VAL A 105 18.35 13.98 -18.42
CA VAL A 105 17.05 13.28 -18.37
C VAL A 105 17.23 11.80 -18.02
N MET A 106 18.23 11.13 -18.62
CA MET A 106 18.52 9.72 -18.32
C MET A 106 18.93 9.55 -16.86
N LEU A 107 19.81 10.42 -16.36
CA LEU A 107 20.23 10.39 -14.96
C LEU A 107 19.06 10.68 -14.02
N ALA A 108 18.27 11.72 -14.30
CA ALA A 108 17.09 12.06 -13.50
C ALA A 108 16.08 10.90 -13.42
N ASN A 109 15.85 10.18 -14.52
CA ASN A 109 14.95 9.02 -14.52
C ASN A 109 15.46 7.88 -13.62
N ALA A 110 16.75 7.56 -13.67
CA ALA A 110 17.33 6.52 -12.83
C ALA A 110 17.42 6.94 -11.35
N PHE A 111 17.70 8.22 -11.08
CA PHE A 111 17.62 8.72 -9.70
C PHE A 111 16.19 8.67 -9.19
N ASN A 112 15.18 9.02 -9.99
CA ASN A 112 13.78 8.87 -9.59
C ASN A 112 13.42 7.41 -9.27
N GLN A 113 13.99 6.41 -9.98
CA GLN A 113 13.78 4.98 -9.68
C GLN A 113 14.31 4.55 -8.30
N LEU A 114 15.30 5.25 -7.73
CA LEU A 114 15.79 4.95 -6.38
C LEU A 114 14.78 5.29 -5.28
N PHE A 115 13.77 6.09 -5.60
CA PHE A 115 12.74 6.50 -4.64
C PHE A 115 11.42 5.75 -4.81
N THR A 116 11.34 4.79 -5.73
CA THR A 116 10.12 4.01 -6.01
C THR A 116 10.13 2.68 -5.27
N ILE A 117 8.95 2.10 -5.03
CA ILE A 117 8.88 0.73 -4.51
C ILE A 117 9.39 -0.21 -5.60
N ARG A 118 10.42 -1.00 -5.31
CA ARG A 118 10.96 -1.96 -6.28
C ARG A 118 10.44 -3.36 -5.99
N CYS A 119 9.95 -4.02 -7.03
CA CYS A 119 9.43 -5.37 -6.99
C CYS A 119 10.23 -6.28 -7.92
N PRO A 120 10.21 -7.60 -7.70
CA PRO A 120 10.77 -8.57 -8.62
C PRO A 120 10.03 -8.56 -9.95
N PRO A 121 10.72 -8.90 -11.05
CA PRO A 121 10.06 -9.22 -12.29
C PRO A 121 9.02 -10.35 -12.16
N SER A 122 9.20 -11.30 -11.23
CA SER A 122 8.24 -12.40 -10.97
C SER A 122 6.80 -11.98 -10.67
N LEU A 123 6.59 -10.71 -10.31
CA LEU A 123 5.28 -10.15 -10.00
C LEU A 123 4.57 -9.54 -11.22
N TYR A 124 5.31 -9.07 -12.23
CA TYR A 124 4.71 -8.26 -13.29
C TYR A 124 5.37 -8.38 -14.68
N ASP A 125 6.65 -8.77 -14.76
CA ASP A 125 7.42 -8.73 -16.00
C ASP A 125 7.23 -10.03 -16.80
N GLN A 126 6.46 -9.92 -17.89
CA GLN A 126 6.19 -11.00 -18.82
C GLN A 126 7.44 -11.48 -19.59
N GLN A 127 8.44 -10.62 -19.81
CA GLN A 127 9.64 -10.99 -20.55
C GLN A 127 10.60 -11.81 -19.67
N ALA A 128 10.65 -11.48 -18.39
CA ALA A 128 11.47 -12.18 -17.41
C ALA A 128 10.77 -13.43 -16.84
N THR A 129 9.43 -13.45 -16.81
CA THR A 129 8.66 -14.51 -16.12
C THR A 129 7.72 -15.23 -17.07
N SER A 130 8.12 -16.44 -17.50
CA SER A 130 7.38 -17.25 -18.49
C SER A 130 5.97 -17.67 -18.06
N SER A 131 5.67 -17.70 -16.76
CA SER A 131 4.32 -18.00 -16.26
C SER A 131 3.32 -16.88 -16.50
N ILE A 132 3.77 -15.64 -16.73
CA ILE A 132 2.92 -14.47 -16.93
C ILE A 132 2.54 -14.39 -18.41
N VAL A 133 1.24 -14.44 -18.72
CA VAL A 133 0.72 -14.33 -20.09
C VAL A 133 0.09 -12.97 -20.39
N TYR A 134 -0.23 -12.21 -19.35
CA TYR A 134 -0.74 -10.85 -19.39
C TYR A 134 -0.24 -10.10 -18.15
N SER A 135 0.17 -8.85 -18.30
CA SER A 135 0.48 -7.98 -17.16
C SER A 135 -0.02 -6.55 -17.36
N ASN A 136 -0.41 -5.93 -16.24
CA ASN A 136 -0.76 -4.52 -16.16
C ASN A 136 -0.42 -3.97 -14.76
N GLU A 137 0.56 -3.08 -14.69
CA GLU A 137 1.10 -2.54 -13.43
C GLU A 137 0.38 -1.28 -12.96
N PHE A 138 -0.54 -0.70 -13.74
CA PHE A 138 -1.27 0.52 -13.34
C PHE A 138 -0.38 1.69 -12.88
N GLU A 139 0.82 1.81 -13.43
CA GLU A 139 1.76 2.88 -13.07
C GLU A 139 1.35 4.25 -13.61
N THR A 140 1.40 5.28 -12.77
CA THR A 140 1.25 6.65 -13.25
C THR A 140 2.53 7.12 -13.94
N ALA A 141 2.39 7.73 -15.13
CA ALA A 141 3.50 8.42 -15.80
C ALA A 141 3.86 9.77 -15.14
N ASN A 142 3.11 10.23 -14.13
CA ASN A 142 3.31 11.52 -13.51
C ASN A 142 4.53 11.49 -12.56
N PRO A 143 5.31 12.58 -12.48
CA PRO A 143 6.35 12.72 -11.44
C PRO A 143 5.70 12.68 -10.04
N TYR A 144 6.48 12.28 -9.01
CA TYR A 144 6.09 12.31 -7.59
C TYR A 144 5.29 13.58 -7.30
N ASN A 145 3.99 13.48 -7.02
CA ASN A 145 3.17 14.65 -6.73
C ASN A 145 2.91 14.75 -5.22
N ASP A 146 2.98 15.97 -4.67
CA ASP A 146 2.70 16.30 -3.26
C ASP A 146 1.23 16.02 -2.85
N SER A 147 0.43 15.49 -3.76
CA SER A 147 -0.97 15.07 -3.58
C SER A 147 -1.14 13.54 -3.62
N ILE A 148 -0.07 12.76 -3.80
CA ILE A 148 -0.05 11.35 -3.44
C ILE A 148 0.04 11.34 -1.92
N ILE A 149 -1.13 11.49 -1.31
CA ILE A 149 -1.38 11.04 0.05
C ILE A 149 -0.79 9.63 0.14
N THR A 150 -0.10 9.28 1.22
CA THR A 150 0.43 7.92 1.45
C THR A 150 -0.58 6.80 1.15
N SER A 151 -1.88 7.12 1.17
CA SER A 151 -2.98 6.28 0.70
C SER A 151 -2.90 5.83 -0.77
N ASN A 152 -2.25 6.60 -1.66
CA ASN A 152 -2.11 6.38 -3.11
C ASN A 152 -0.75 5.78 -3.53
N MET A 153 0.14 5.45 -2.58
CA MET A 153 1.35 4.69 -2.89
C MET A 153 0.96 3.37 -3.55
N ALA A 154 1.66 2.99 -4.61
CA ALA A 154 1.46 1.73 -5.31
C ALA A 154 1.95 0.53 -4.49
N PHE A 155 1.58 -0.67 -4.93
CA PHE A 155 2.17 -1.91 -4.43
C PHE A 155 3.58 -2.13 -5.00
N CYS A 156 3.76 -1.88 -6.29
CA CYS A 156 5.03 -1.84 -7.01
C CYS A 156 5.19 -0.47 -7.69
N GLY A 157 6.42 -0.06 -7.99
CA GLY A 157 6.67 1.19 -8.71
C GLY A 157 6.27 2.48 -7.98
N ARG A 158 5.64 3.41 -8.71
CA ARG A 158 5.51 4.82 -8.33
C ARG A 158 4.14 5.19 -7.79
N GLY A 159 3.08 4.74 -8.43
CA GLY A 159 1.73 5.14 -8.03
C GLY A 159 0.67 4.32 -8.74
N ALA A 160 -0.32 3.84 -7.98
CA ALA A 160 -1.40 3.03 -8.50
C ALA A 160 -2.45 3.93 -9.15
N LEU A 161 -2.63 3.80 -10.46
CA LEU A 161 -3.72 4.39 -11.21
C LEU A 161 -5.04 3.70 -10.87
N THR A 162 -6.11 4.49 -10.75
CA THR A 162 -7.47 3.96 -10.68
C THR A 162 -7.96 3.68 -12.09
N SER A 163 -8.15 2.40 -12.42
CA SER A 163 -8.82 1.94 -13.62
C SER A 163 -9.89 0.94 -13.22
N ASP A 164 -11.06 1.03 -13.87
CA ASP A 164 -12.09 0.00 -13.71
C ASP A 164 -11.74 -1.26 -14.50
N TYR A 165 -10.85 -1.19 -15.48
CA TYR A 165 -10.41 -2.33 -16.26
C TYR A 165 -9.12 -2.88 -15.70
N LEU A 166 -9.17 -4.10 -15.17
CA LEU A 166 -8.01 -4.84 -14.65
C LEU A 166 -7.28 -5.60 -15.76
N VAL A 167 -8.05 -6.26 -16.64
CA VAL A 167 -7.56 -6.99 -17.80
C VAL A 167 -8.29 -6.50 -19.05
N ILE A 168 -7.56 -6.27 -20.13
CA ILE A 168 -8.10 -5.81 -21.42
C ILE A 168 -7.51 -6.62 -22.56
N GLY A 169 -8.37 -7.31 -23.32
CA GLY A 169 -8.02 -7.89 -24.61
C GLY A 169 -7.02 -9.05 -24.53
N ASN A 170 -6.98 -9.79 -23.42
CA ASN A 170 -6.16 -10.98 -23.32
C ASN A 170 -6.65 -12.06 -24.31
N MET A 171 -5.69 -12.76 -24.92
CA MET A 171 -5.92 -13.81 -25.92
C MET A 171 -5.23 -15.12 -25.56
N GLN A 172 -4.61 -15.21 -24.39
CA GLN A 172 -3.88 -16.38 -23.92
C GLN A 172 -4.62 -17.06 -22.75
N PRO A 173 -4.58 -18.40 -22.65
CA PRO A 173 -5.15 -19.11 -21.51
C PRO A 173 -4.35 -18.82 -20.25
N ALA A 174 -5.04 -18.83 -19.11
CA ALA A 174 -4.45 -18.63 -17.80
C ALA A 174 -5.22 -19.42 -16.75
N ASP A 175 -4.48 -19.96 -15.78
CA ASP A 175 -5.01 -20.73 -14.66
C ASP A 175 -5.26 -19.86 -13.43
N TYR A 176 -4.47 -18.78 -13.30
CA TYR A 176 -4.52 -17.85 -12.18
C TYR A 176 -4.63 -16.41 -12.65
N MET A 177 -5.33 -15.60 -11.86
CA MET A 177 -5.24 -14.15 -11.93
C MET A 177 -4.67 -13.65 -10.60
N CYS A 178 -3.52 -12.98 -10.64
CA CYS A 178 -2.88 -12.43 -9.45
C CYS A 178 -2.88 -10.90 -9.51
N PHE A 179 -3.06 -10.25 -8.37
CA PHE A 179 -3.09 -8.80 -8.30
C PHE A 179 -2.81 -8.32 -6.88
N ALA A 180 -2.21 -7.14 -6.80
CA ALA A 180 -2.19 -6.36 -5.57
C ALA A 180 -3.45 -5.51 -5.47
N TYR A 181 -3.99 -5.37 -4.26
CA TYR A 181 -5.15 -4.53 -4.00
C TYR A 181 -5.05 -3.82 -2.66
N LYS A 182 -5.69 -2.65 -2.58
CA LYS A 182 -5.87 -1.88 -1.35
C LYS A 182 -7.28 -1.33 -1.30
N ILE A 183 -8.05 -1.80 -0.33
CA ILE A 183 -9.49 -1.51 -0.24
C ILE A 183 -9.77 -0.86 1.12
N PRO A 184 -10.28 0.39 1.16
CA PRO A 184 -10.64 1.05 2.41
C PRO A 184 -11.70 0.25 3.19
N PRO A 185 -11.69 0.31 4.54
CA PRO A 185 -12.72 -0.33 5.35
C PRO A 185 -14.14 0.05 4.94
N ASN A 186 -14.90 -0.93 4.48
CA ASN A 186 -16.26 -0.79 3.97
C ASN A 186 -16.99 -2.15 4.04
N ASP A 187 -18.31 -2.14 4.16
CA ASP A 187 -19.16 -3.33 4.09
C ASP A 187 -19.64 -3.65 2.66
N ALA A 188 -19.19 -2.88 1.66
CA ALA A 188 -19.61 -3.07 0.27
C ALA A 188 -19.00 -4.33 -0.34
N THR A 189 -19.83 -5.09 -1.06
CA THR A 189 -19.39 -6.26 -1.81
C THR A 189 -18.59 -5.84 -3.04
N ILE A 190 -17.46 -6.50 -3.27
CA ILE A 190 -16.66 -6.29 -4.48
C ILE A 190 -17.14 -7.26 -5.55
N ILE A 191 -17.51 -6.73 -6.71
CA ILE A 191 -17.97 -7.53 -7.86
C ILE A 191 -17.06 -7.27 -9.03
N MET A 192 -16.43 -8.33 -9.52
CA MET A 192 -15.66 -8.32 -10.76
C MET A 192 -16.48 -8.96 -11.87
N LEU A 193 -16.49 -8.31 -13.03
CA LEU A 193 -17.10 -8.79 -14.26
C LEU A 193 -16.02 -9.43 -15.12
N PHE A 194 -16.10 -10.76 -15.28
CA PHE A 194 -15.20 -11.53 -16.14
C PHE A 194 -15.85 -11.73 -17.51
N TYR A 195 -15.12 -11.38 -18.55
CA TYR A 195 -15.50 -11.69 -19.93
C TYR A 195 -14.78 -12.96 -20.36
N VAL A 196 -15.51 -14.08 -20.42
CA VAL A 196 -14.97 -15.44 -20.53
C VAL A 196 -15.33 -16.05 -21.88
N ARG A 197 -14.40 -16.83 -22.44
CA ARG A 197 -14.64 -17.69 -23.60
C ARG A 197 -14.18 -19.12 -23.29
N SER A 198 -15.06 -20.10 -23.39
CA SER A 198 -14.72 -21.52 -23.18
C SER A 198 -14.37 -22.24 -24.49
N GLU A 199 -13.54 -23.29 -24.40
CA GLU A 199 -13.42 -24.25 -25.51
C GLU A 199 -14.68 -25.11 -25.60
N GLY A 200 -15.24 -25.23 -26.82
CA GLY A 200 -16.44 -26.03 -27.11
C GLY A 200 -17.62 -25.24 -27.68
N ASP A 201 -17.67 -23.92 -27.48
CA ASP A 201 -18.64 -23.03 -28.12
C ASP A 201 -18.00 -21.67 -28.44
N SER A 202 -17.34 -21.61 -29.59
CA SER A 202 -16.66 -20.41 -30.12
C SER A 202 -17.60 -19.23 -30.40
N SER A 203 -18.91 -19.35 -30.13
CA SER A 203 -19.92 -18.36 -30.48
C SER A 203 -20.51 -17.58 -29.29
N ILE A 204 -20.22 -17.97 -28.04
CA ILE A 204 -20.79 -17.31 -26.85
C ILE A 204 -19.65 -16.88 -25.92
N ASN A 205 -19.24 -15.63 -26.06
CA ASN A 205 -18.51 -15.00 -24.96
C ASN A 205 -19.52 -14.70 -23.84
N THR A 206 -19.22 -15.08 -22.62
CA THR A 206 -20.09 -14.88 -21.45
C THR A 206 -19.56 -13.79 -20.54
N TYR A 207 -20.48 -13.15 -19.83
CA TYR A 207 -20.17 -12.15 -18.81
C TYR A 207 -20.55 -12.74 -17.45
N GLU A 208 -19.55 -12.98 -16.60
CA GLU A 208 -19.74 -13.55 -15.27
C GLU A 208 -19.51 -12.49 -14.20
N TYR A 209 -20.51 -12.29 -13.33
CA TYR A 209 -20.46 -11.31 -12.25
C TYR A 209 -20.09 -12.00 -10.95
N ILE A 210 -18.79 -12.05 -10.68
CA ILE A 210 -18.23 -12.83 -9.57
C ILE A 210 -18.05 -11.91 -8.37
N ARG A 211 -18.60 -12.34 -7.22
CA ARG A 211 -18.38 -11.68 -5.93
C ARG A 211 -17.02 -12.11 -5.41
N MET A 212 -16.16 -11.14 -5.14
CA MET A 212 -14.82 -11.37 -4.64
C MET A 212 -14.84 -11.29 -3.11
N GLN A 213 -14.15 -12.23 -2.46
CA GLN A 213 -13.88 -12.19 -1.02
C GLN A 213 -12.48 -11.61 -0.83
N LEU A 214 -12.38 -10.31 -0.58
CA LEU A 214 -11.11 -9.59 -0.42
C LEU A 214 -11.13 -8.81 0.90
N ASN A 215 -9.96 -8.68 1.52
CA ASN A 215 -9.81 -7.96 2.78
C ASN A 215 -9.99 -6.45 2.58
N GLN A 216 -10.80 -5.82 3.44
CA GLN A 216 -11.11 -4.38 3.38
C GLN A 216 -10.59 -3.68 4.63
N ASP A 217 -9.27 -3.63 4.79
CA ASP A 217 -8.60 -3.08 5.97
C ASP A 217 -7.81 -1.78 5.67
N GLY A 218 -7.81 -1.34 4.42
CA GLY A 218 -7.08 -0.17 3.95
C GLY A 218 -5.58 -0.41 3.72
N HIS A 219 -5.09 -1.65 3.76
CA HIS A 219 -3.70 -2.00 3.47
C HIS A 219 -3.54 -2.66 2.10
N TRP A 220 -2.30 -2.73 1.64
CA TRP A 220 -1.94 -3.43 0.43
C TRP A 220 -1.82 -4.93 0.70
N HIS A 221 -2.61 -5.71 -0.03
CA HIS A 221 -2.57 -7.18 -0.06
C HIS A 221 -2.18 -7.63 -1.47
N TYR A 222 -1.58 -8.81 -1.60
CA TYR A 222 -1.35 -9.47 -2.88
C TYR A 222 -2.00 -10.85 -2.85
N THR A 223 -2.83 -11.15 -3.84
CA THR A 223 -3.54 -12.43 -3.90
C THR A 223 -3.55 -12.99 -5.31
N CYS A 224 -3.72 -14.31 -5.41
CA CYS A 224 -3.92 -15.04 -6.65
C CYS A 224 -5.21 -15.84 -6.56
N ILE A 225 -6.14 -15.62 -7.50
CA ILE A 225 -7.37 -16.42 -7.63
C ILE A 225 -7.14 -17.54 -8.65
N ASN A 226 -7.50 -18.77 -8.27
CA ASN A 226 -7.59 -19.88 -9.22
C ASN A 226 -8.84 -19.70 -10.08
N LEU A 227 -8.65 -19.42 -11.36
CA LEU A 227 -9.72 -19.00 -12.25
C LEU A 227 -10.76 -20.10 -12.50
N LEU A 228 -10.31 -21.35 -12.71
CA LEU A 228 -11.20 -22.47 -12.96
C LEU A 228 -12.09 -22.77 -11.75
N ASN A 229 -11.47 -22.87 -10.57
CA ASN A 229 -12.18 -23.11 -9.32
C ASN A 229 -13.18 -21.97 -9.04
N THR A 230 -12.76 -20.72 -9.26
CA THR A 230 -13.63 -19.54 -9.08
C THR A 230 -14.86 -19.61 -10.00
N LEU A 231 -14.69 -19.97 -11.27
CA LEU A 231 -15.80 -20.12 -12.22
C LEU A 231 -16.71 -21.31 -11.88
N GLN A 232 -16.15 -22.44 -11.47
CA GLN A 232 -16.90 -23.64 -11.07
C GLN A 232 -17.75 -23.40 -9.82
N GLN A 233 -17.21 -22.67 -8.83
CA GLN A 233 -17.96 -22.26 -7.63
C GLN A 233 -19.05 -21.25 -7.97
N HIS A 234 -18.83 -20.41 -8.98
CA HIS A 234 -19.84 -19.45 -9.45
C HIS A 234 -21.00 -20.13 -10.17
N SER A 235 -20.73 -21.08 -11.06
CA SER A 235 -21.75 -21.79 -11.82
C SER A 235 -21.32 -23.23 -12.19
N GLY A 236 -22.25 -24.17 -12.01
CA GLY A 236 -22.04 -25.58 -12.38
C GLY A 236 -21.84 -25.82 -13.88
N THR A 237 -22.12 -24.83 -14.74
CA THR A 237 -21.83 -24.88 -16.19
C THR A 237 -20.33 -25.02 -16.49
N TYR A 238 -19.47 -24.61 -15.56
CA TYR A 238 -18.02 -24.68 -15.71
C TYR A 238 -17.40 -26.00 -15.22
N LEU A 239 -18.19 -26.95 -14.72
CA LEU A 239 -17.71 -28.26 -14.26
C LEU A 239 -17.25 -29.19 -15.40
N THR A 240 -17.63 -28.88 -16.64
CA THR A 240 -17.33 -29.69 -17.84
C THR A 240 -16.39 -29.00 -18.82
N ILE A 241 -15.81 -27.86 -18.43
CA ILE A 241 -14.92 -27.06 -19.28
C ILE A 241 -13.47 -27.35 -18.88
N ASP A 242 -12.68 -27.79 -19.85
CA ASP A 242 -11.24 -28.09 -19.64
C ASP A 242 -10.37 -26.84 -19.77
N THR A 243 -10.72 -25.91 -20.68
CA THR A 243 -9.97 -24.66 -20.90
C THR A 243 -10.90 -23.47 -21.18
N PHE A 244 -10.48 -22.28 -20.75
CA PHE A 244 -11.15 -21.02 -21.03
C PHE A 244 -10.14 -19.88 -21.17
N LEU A 245 -10.59 -18.78 -21.77
CA LEU A 245 -9.87 -17.53 -21.91
C LEU A 245 -10.59 -16.45 -21.10
N ILE A 246 -9.85 -15.78 -20.21
CA ILE A 246 -10.30 -14.53 -19.61
C ILE A 246 -9.89 -13.40 -20.55
N MET A 247 -10.82 -12.88 -21.33
CA MET A 247 -10.52 -11.83 -22.31
C MET A 247 -10.37 -10.46 -21.65
N SER A 248 -11.24 -10.14 -20.70
CA SER A 248 -11.23 -8.88 -19.96
C SER A 248 -11.79 -9.09 -18.55
N VAL A 249 -11.35 -8.25 -17.61
CA VAL A 249 -11.87 -8.20 -16.25
C VAL A 249 -12.13 -6.74 -15.90
N TYR A 250 -13.36 -6.45 -15.47
CA TYR A 250 -13.85 -5.13 -15.12
C TYR A 250 -14.34 -5.08 -13.67
N LEU A 251 -14.03 -4.01 -12.95
CA LEU A 251 -14.54 -3.74 -11.61
C LEU A 251 -15.96 -3.17 -11.71
N ASN A 252 -16.96 -3.99 -11.44
CA ASN A 252 -18.36 -3.60 -11.57
C ASN A 252 -18.92 -2.91 -10.32
N SER A 253 -18.51 -3.34 -9.14
CA SER A 253 -18.92 -2.72 -7.87
C SER A 253 -17.77 -2.80 -6.88
N TYR A 254 -17.39 -1.67 -6.29
CA TYR A 254 -16.27 -1.58 -5.34
C TYR A 254 -16.33 -0.27 -4.52
N PRO A 255 -15.73 -0.23 -3.31
CA PRO A 255 -15.65 0.98 -2.50
C PRO A 255 -14.86 2.11 -3.15
N PHE A 256 -15.31 3.37 -2.98
CA PHE A 256 -14.50 4.53 -3.36
C PHE A 256 -13.16 4.52 -2.64
N GLY A 257 -12.07 4.77 -3.37
CA GLY A 257 -10.71 4.72 -2.82
C GLY A 257 -10.01 3.36 -2.99
N THR A 258 -10.69 2.35 -3.56
CA THR A 258 -10.05 1.09 -3.95
C THR A 258 -8.91 1.33 -4.95
N ARG A 259 -7.82 0.58 -4.80
CA ARG A 259 -6.67 0.57 -5.71
C ARG A 259 -6.32 -0.86 -6.07
N PHE A 260 -5.83 -1.04 -7.29
CA PHE A 260 -5.25 -2.26 -7.81
C PHE A 260 -3.90 -1.94 -8.44
N ASP A 261 -3.02 -2.92 -8.44
CA ASP A 261 -1.67 -2.84 -9.00
C ASP A 261 -1.21 -4.26 -9.36
N THR A 262 -0.21 -4.40 -10.22
CA THR A 262 0.51 -5.67 -10.45
C THR A 262 -0.45 -6.77 -10.88
N VAL A 263 -1.40 -6.44 -11.76
CA VAL A 263 -2.40 -7.38 -12.26
C VAL A 263 -1.76 -8.27 -13.30
N THR A 264 -1.82 -9.57 -13.10
CA THR A 264 -1.27 -10.57 -14.02
C THR A 264 -2.25 -11.71 -14.25
N LEU A 265 -2.24 -12.25 -15.46
CA LEU A 265 -2.80 -13.59 -15.74
C LEU A 265 -1.64 -14.56 -15.91
N ARG A 266 -1.76 -15.75 -15.32
CA ARG A 266 -0.65 -16.70 -15.20
C ARG A 266 -1.05 -18.15 -15.42
N THR A 267 -0.13 -18.95 -15.94
CA THR A 267 -0.25 -20.42 -16.05
C THR A 267 0.19 -21.17 -14.78
N SER A 268 0.87 -20.49 -13.86
CA SER A 268 1.22 -21.02 -12.55
C SER A 268 1.28 -19.91 -11.50
N LEU A 269 1.15 -20.28 -10.22
CA LEU A 269 1.37 -19.34 -9.12
C LEU A 269 2.81 -18.79 -9.17
N PRO A 270 3.02 -17.55 -8.70
CA PRO A 270 4.38 -17.03 -8.56
C PRO A 270 5.18 -17.80 -7.51
N ASN A 271 6.49 -17.89 -7.73
CA ASN A 271 7.42 -18.51 -6.78
C ASN A 271 7.38 -17.76 -5.43
N GLY A 272 7.14 -18.48 -4.33
CA GLY A 272 7.03 -17.90 -2.99
C GLY A 272 5.67 -17.27 -2.67
N TYR A 273 4.64 -17.51 -3.51
CA TYR A 273 3.26 -17.19 -3.12
C TYR A 273 2.82 -18.12 -1.99
N GLU A 274 2.40 -17.53 -0.88
CA GLU A 274 1.75 -18.22 0.24
C GLU A 274 0.41 -17.50 0.43
N ASP A 275 -0.69 -18.26 0.43
CA ASP A 275 -2.03 -17.74 0.69
C ASP A 275 -2.21 -17.51 2.19
N GLN A 276 -3.06 -16.55 2.60
CA GLN A 276 -3.35 -16.26 4.01
C GLN A 276 -3.86 -17.49 4.79
N ASP A 277 -4.55 -18.40 4.09
CA ASP A 277 -5.06 -19.66 4.67
C ASP A 277 -3.98 -20.75 4.78
N THR A 278 -2.82 -20.55 4.16
CA THR A 278 -1.62 -21.37 4.30
C THR A 278 -0.60 -20.69 5.20
N VAL A 279 -0.93 -20.53 6.49
CA VAL A 279 0.10 -20.32 7.52
C VAL A 279 0.91 -21.61 7.61
N THR A 280 1.92 -21.73 6.77
CA THR A 280 2.87 -22.82 6.83
C THR A 280 3.72 -22.66 8.08
N THR A 281 4.17 -23.77 8.66
CA THR A 281 5.10 -23.81 9.81
C THR A 281 6.47 -23.15 9.52
N THR A 282 6.62 -22.51 8.36
CA THR A 282 7.84 -21.88 7.85
C THR A 282 7.91 -20.38 8.08
N ASP A 283 6.79 -19.72 8.40
CA ASP A 283 6.78 -18.34 8.90
C ASP A 283 7.36 -18.33 10.32
N GLN A 284 8.68 -18.38 10.41
CA GLN A 284 9.43 -18.38 11.66
C GLN A 284 10.74 -17.63 11.53
N SER A 285 11.31 -17.22 12.65
CA SER A 285 12.66 -16.67 12.71
C SER A 285 13.67 -17.81 12.76
N SER A 286 14.93 -17.51 12.51
CA SER A 286 16.02 -18.49 12.68
C SER A 286 16.09 -19.10 14.09
N SER A 287 15.55 -18.38 15.08
CA SER A 287 15.44 -18.79 16.48
C SER A 287 14.07 -19.36 16.87
N GLY A 288 13.13 -19.50 15.92
CA GLY A 288 11.77 -19.99 16.16
C GLY A 288 10.97 -19.15 17.15
N GLN A 289 11.18 -17.83 17.15
CA GLN A 289 10.60 -16.89 18.12
C GLN A 289 9.36 -16.16 17.59
N CYS A 290 8.98 -16.36 16.32
CA CYS A 290 7.82 -15.69 15.76
C CYS A 290 6.55 -16.24 16.39
N ILE A 291 5.67 -15.34 16.82
CA ILE A 291 4.31 -15.67 17.21
C ILE A 291 3.34 -14.97 16.27
N PHE A 292 2.24 -15.63 15.94
CA PHE A 292 1.17 -15.05 15.15
C PHE A 292 -0.17 -15.26 15.86
N PRO A 293 -1.07 -14.27 15.84
CA PRO A 293 -0.81 -12.90 15.38
C PRO A 293 0.17 -12.14 16.30
N PHE A 294 0.87 -11.14 15.75
CA PHE A 294 1.66 -10.16 16.53
C PHE A 294 1.30 -8.73 16.16
N VAL A 295 1.63 -7.77 17.04
CA VAL A 295 1.40 -6.35 16.80
C VAL A 295 2.71 -5.64 16.50
N TYR A 296 2.78 -4.89 15.41
CA TYR A 296 3.91 -4.04 15.05
C TYR A 296 3.39 -2.72 14.49
N ASN A 297 3.98 -1.58 14.89
CA ASN A 297 3.51 -0.24 14.54
C ASN A 297 2.00 0.01 14.77
N GLY A 298 1.40 -0.69 15.75
CA GLY A 298 -0.03 -0.59 16.06
C GLY A 298 -0.94 -1.43 15.17
N GLN A 299 -0.40 -2.22 14.23
CA GLN A 299 -1.14 -3.14 13.37
C GLN A 299 -0.91 -4.60 13.74
N THR A 300 -1.92 -5.43 13.52
CA THR A 300 -1.87 -6.87 13.80
C THR A 300 -1.55 -7.65 12.52
N TYR A 301 -0.52 -8.49 12.57
CA TYR A 301 -0.05 -9.30 11.45
C TYR A 301 -0.16 -10.79 11.79
N PHE A 302 -0.63 -11.58 10.82
CA PHE A 302 -0.81 -13.04 10.94
C PHE A 302 0.28 -13.84 10.22
N THR A 303 1.12 -13.14 9.46
CA THR A 303 2.29 -13.63 8.72
C THR A 303 3.41 -12.60 8.85
N CYS A 304 4.60 -12.92 8.35
CA CYS A 304 5.71 -11.97 8.35
C CYS A 304 5.42 -10.71 7.51
N THR A 305 5.86 -9.53 7.98
CA THR A 305 5.56 -8.23 7.34
C THR A 305 6.81 -7.41 7.03
N LEU A 306 6.75 -6.59 5.98
CA LEU A 306 7.77 -5.58 5.65
C LEU A 306 7.37 -4.17 6.09
N ASP A 307 6.40 -4.00 7.00
CA ASP A 307 5.92 -2.68 7.42
C ASP A 307 7.09 -1.75 7.80
N GLU A 308 7.38 -0.79 6.92
CA GLU A 308 8.52 0.14 6.96
C GLU A 308 9.92 -0.49 7.11
N ASN A 309 10.05 -1.78 6.82
CA ASN A 309 11.28 -2.56 6.91
C ASN A 309 11.70 -3.09 5.54
N ASN A 310 13.01 -3.23 5.33
CA ASN A 310 13.58 -3.87 4.13
C ASN A 310 13.70 -5.39 4.27
N MET A 311 13.53 -5.93 5.49
CA MET A 311 13.54 -7.36 5.80
C MET A 311 12.21 -7.76 6.44
N PRO A 312 11.67 -8.95 6.10
CA PRO A 312 10.46 -9.45 6.71
C PRO A 312 10.65 -9.64 8.19
N ILE A 313 9.73 -9.11 8.97
CA ILE A 313 9.75 -9.19 10.41
C ILE A 313 8.55 -9.94 10.96
N CYS A 314 8.75 -10.54 12.11
CA CYS A 314 7.71 -11.06 12.98
C CYS A 314 7.92 -10.55 14.41
N GLY A 315 6.87 -10.63 15.22
CA GLY A 315 6.93 -10.37 16.66
C GLY A 315 7.10 -11.64 17.48
N SER A 316 7.53 -11.47 18.72
CA SER A 316 7.60 -12.52 19.75
C SER A 316 6.66 -12.20 20.91
N ILE A 317 6.54 -13.14 21.85
CA ILE A 317 5.72 -12.97 23.05
C ILE A 317 6.17 -11.80 23.95
N SER A 318 7.43 -11.39 23.85
CA SER A 318 8.00 -10.23 24.54
C SER A 318 7.90 -8.93 23.73
N ASN A 319 7.11 -8.92 22.64
CA ASN A 319 6.99 -7.80 21.70
C ASN A 319 8.32 -7.38 21.07
N THR A 320 9.26 -8.32 20.95
CA THR A 320 10.56 -8.12 20.30
C THR A 320 10.46 -8.57 18.84
N THR A 321 11.00 -7.77 17.93
CA THR A 321 11.00 -8.01 16.49
C THR A 321 12.13 -8.96 16.08
N PHE A 322 11.82 -9.96 15.25
CA PHE A 322 12.77 -10.90 14.66
C PHE A 322 12.64 -10.92 13.15
N TYR A 323 13.69 -11.31 12.44
CA TYR A 323 13.64 -11.53 11.00
C TYR A 323 13.11 -12.93 10.67
N CYS A 324 12.24 -13.01 9.68
CA CYS A 324 11.68 -14.27 9.20
C CYS A 324 12.64 -15.01 8.25
N GLN A 325 12.56 -16.34 8.26
CA GLN A 325 13.33 -17.23 7.38
C GLN A 325 12.67 -17.37 6.01
N ASN A 326 11.34 -17.44 5.96
CA ASN A 326 10.56 -17.48 4.73
C ASN A 326 9.85 -16.14 4.48
N SER A 327 9.46 -15.98 3.23
CA SER A 327 9.21 -14.70 2.59
C SER A 327 8.01 -14.86 1.64
N SER A 328 6.78 -14.78 2.17
CA SER A 328 5.57 -14.78 1.34
C SER A 328 5.57 -13.59 0.37
N ILE A 329 4.98 -13.71 -0.82
CA ILE A 329 4.83 -12.55 -1.73
C ILE A 329 3.95 -11.45 -1.12
N GLU A 330 2.97 -11.82 -0.31
CA GLU A 330 2.13 -10.89 0.43
C GLU A 330 2.97 -10.01 1.37
N GLY A 331 4.02 -10.57 1.95
CA GLY A 331 4.93 -9.87 2.84
C GLY A 331 6.23 -9.36 2.22
N VAL A 332 6.83 -9.97 1.18
CA VAL A 332 8.30 -10.12 1.18
C VAL A 332 9.04 -10.13 -0.16
N ARG A 333 8.65 -9.34 -1.17
CA ARG A 333 9.61 -9.06 -2.25
C ARG A 333 9.76 -7.58 -2.63
N ARG A 334 9.28 -6.67 -1.79
CA ARG A 334 9.31 -5.23 -2.06
C ARG A 334 10.50 -4.59 -1.38
N LEU A 335 11.25 -3.75 -2.09
CA LEU A 335 12.10 -2.76 -1.45
C LEU A 335 11.33 -1.46 -1.31
N TYR A 336 11.01 -1.10 -0.06
CA TYR A 336 10.47 0.21 0.25
C TYR A 336 11.55 1.28 0.18
N PRO A 337 11.30 2.38 -0.54
CA PRO A 337 12.21 3.52 -0.48
C PRO A 337 12.15 4.09 0.94
N LYS A 338 13.29 4.09 1.63
CA LYS A 338 13.40 4.66 2.98
C LYS A 338 13.06 6.16 3.01
N TYR A 339 13.17 6.83 1.87
CA TYR A 339 12.88 8.24 1.70
C TYR A 339 11.94 8.43 0.51
N GLN A 340 10.94 9.30 0.64
CA GLN A 340 10.10 9.69 -0.49
C GLN A 340 10.49 11.08 -0.97
N LEU A 341 10.56 11.29 -2.29
CA LEU A 341 10.83 12.60 -2.88
C LEU A 341 9.65 13.55 -2.73
N LEU A 342 9.94 14.82 -2.46
CA LEU A 342 8.97 15.91 -2.64
C LEU A 342 8.84 16.28 -4.12
N TYR A 343 7.66 16.79 -4.53
CA TYR A 343 7.36 17.14 -5.91
C TYR A 343 8.40 18.08 -6.51
N ASN A 344 8.81 17.73 -7.73
CA ASN A 344 9.69 18.53 -8.58
C ASN A 344 10.99 18.99 -7.87
N SER A 345 11.41 18.24 -6.86
CA SER A 345 12.58 18.59 -6.06
C SER A 345 13.86 17.97 -6.60
N LEU A 346 13.77 16.85 -7.32
CA LEU A 346 14.92 16.20 -7.95
C LEU A 346 15.42 17.01 -9.14
N SER A 347 16.62 17.56 -9.01
CA SER A 347 17.41 18.18 -10.05
C SER A 347 18.70 17.40 -10.23
N VAL A 348 19.02 17.09 -11.49
CA VAL A 348 20.23 16.37 -11.85
C VAL A 348 20.92 17.09 -13.00
N THR A 349 22.15 17.53 -12.76
CA THR A 349 22.98 18.19 -13.79
C THR A 349 24.31 17.48 -13.92
N HIS A 350 24.61 17.04 -15.14
CA HIS A 350 25.87 16.41 -15.48
C HIS A 350 26.76 17.36 -16.29
N SER A 351 28.02 17.48 -15.87
CA SER A 351 29.08 18.20 -16.58
C SER A 351 30.12 17.24 -17.13
N ILE A 352 30.20 17.14 -18.47
CA ILE A 352 31.20 16.32 -19.17
C ILE A 352 32.62 16.88 -18.93
N GLU A 353 32.76 18.20 -18.95
CA GLU A 353 34.05 18.88 -18.82
C GLU A 353 34.65 18.68 -17.43
N ASN A 354 33.83 18.84 -16.38
CA ASN A 354 34.27 18.73 -14.99
C ASN A 354 34.16 17.30 -14.45
N LYS A 355 33.56 16.38 -15.21
CA LYS A 355 33.24 15.01 -14.80
C LYS A 355 32.46 14.97 -13.48
N THR A 356 31.54 15.92 -13.30
CA THR A 356 30.70 16.03 -12.11
C THR A 356 29.24 15.72 -12.44
N ILE A 357 28.56 15.14 -11.46
CA ILE A 357 27.11 14.95 -11.48
C ILE A 357 26.61 15.60 -10.19
N ASP A 358 25.91 16.71 -10.33
CA ASP A 358 25.30 17.40 -9.22
C ASP A 358 23.86 16.91 -9.08
N ILE A 359 23.53 16.42 -7.89
CA ILE A 359 22.22 15.87 -7.58
C ILE A 359 21.66 16.69 -6.42
N SER A 360 20.46 17.23 -6.62
CA SER A 360 19.72 17.95 -5.59
C SER A 360 18.33 17.37 -5.48
N PHE A 361 17.88 17.09 -4.28
CA PHE A 361 16.52 16.62 -4.05
C PHE A 361 16.05 16.93 -2.63
N ARG A 362 14.74 16.95 -2.44
CA ARG A 362 14.10 17.07 -1.13
C ARG A 362 13.30 15.81 -0.86
N TYR A 363 13.19 15.42 0.40
CA TYR A 363 12.52 14.19 0.80
C TYR A 363 11.70 14.39 2.06
N THR A 364 10.77 13.46 2.33
CA THR A 364 9.75 13.58 3.39
C THR A 364 10.26 13.30 4.81
N SER A 365 11.34 12.53 4.98
CA SER A 365 11.87 12.16 6.31
C SER A 365 12.68 13.27 6.99
N CYS A 366 12.79 13.20 8.33
CA CYS A 366 13.68 14.06 9.12
C CYS A 366 15.12 13.53 9.24
N THR A 367 15.37 12.28 8.84
CA THR A 367 16.71 11.72 8.81
C THR A 367 17.30 11.86 7.42
N SER A 368 18.52 12.36 7.32
CA SER A 368 19.18 12.48 6.03
C SER A 368 19.47 11.12 5.41
N PRO A 369 19.20 10.93 4.11
CA PRO A 369 19.71 9.77 3.39
C PRO A 369 21.21 9.69 3.52
N THR A 370 21.72 8.47 3.62
CA THR A 370 23.14 8.23 3.33
C THR A 370 23.41 8.75 1.92
N LEU A 371 24.53 9.47 1.77
CA LEU A 371 24.94 10.04 0.48
C LEU A 371 24.82 8.97 -0.61
N ILE A 372 24.31 9.35 -1.79
CA ILE A 372 24.30 8.49 -2.96
C ILE A 372 25.73 8.04 -3.25
N GLU A 373 25.97 6.73 -3.18
CA GLU A 373 27.29 6.14 -3.39
C GLU A 373 27.44 5.66 -4.84
N PRO A 374 28.53 6.01 -5.54
CA PRO A 374 28.83 5.42 -6.84
C PRO A 374 29.20 3.95 -6.69
N LEU A 375 28.67 3.11 -7.59
CA LEU A 375 29.02 1.72 -7.73
C LEU A 375 29.65 1.47 -9.11
N PRO A 376 30.85 0.88 -9.17
CA PRO A 376 31.74 0.51 -8.07
C PRO A 376 32.37 1.73 -7.35
N SER A 377 32.72 1.58 -6.08
CA SER A 377 33.33 2.65 -5.25
C SER A 377 34.69 3.15 -5.77
N THR A 378 35.30 2.44 -6.70
CA THR A 378 36.59 2.74 -7.32
C THR A 378 36.50 3.73 -8.49
N ILE A 379 35.29 4.05 -8.99
CA ILE A 379 35.07 4.97 -10.11
C ILE A 379 34.52 6.32 -9.61
N ALA A 380 35.41 7.32 -9.60
CA ALA A 380 35.17 8.77 -9.60
C ALA A 380 34.60 9.46 -8.33
N ASN A 381 35.23 10.60 -8.01
CA ASN A 381 34.81 11.59 -7.02
C ASN A 381 33.46 12.21 -7.39
N VAL A 382 32.36 11.71 -6.83
CA VAL A 382 31.06 12.41 -6.86
C VAL A 382 31.14 13.57 -5.87
N THR A 383 31.46 14.77 -6.36
CA THR A 383 31.53 15.97 -5.51
C THR A 383 30.16 16.64 -5.39
N SER A 384 29.57 16.42 -4.22
CA SER A 384 28.47 17.18 -3.62
C SER A 384 27.05 16.74 -3.97
N ILE A 385 26.38 16.27 -2.91
CA ILE A 385 24.94 16.15 -2.79
C ILE A 385 24.51 17.37 -1.98
N THR A 386 23.58 18.15 -2.50
CA THR A 386 23.12 19.36 -1.82
C THR A 386 22.32 19.00 -0.57
N ASN A 387 22.55 19.79 0.49
CA ASN A 387 22.03 19.57 1.84
C ASN A 387 20.53 19.28 1.88
N ALA A 388 20.17 18.29 2.70
CA ALA A 388 18.83 18.05 3.22
C ALA A 388 18.07 19.36 3.52
N SER A 389 16.84 19.48 3.05
CA SER A 389 15.97 20.58 3.47
C SER A 389 15.70 20.52 4.97
N LYS A 390 15.70 21.68 5.65
CA LYS A 390 15.35 21.77 7.07
C LYS A 390 13.89 21.31 7.29
N ALA A 391 13.64 20.61 8.39
CA ALA A 391 12.30 20.16 8.80
C ALA A 391 11.30 21.33 8.87
N ILE A 392 10.06 21.09 8.46
CA ILE A 392 8.98 22.07 8.61
C ILE A 392 8.62 22.19 10.09
N GLY A 393 8.49 23.43 10.56
CA GLY A 393 8.09 23.75 11.92
C GLY A 393 7.44 25.11 12.04
N GLY A 394 7.29 25.58 13.27
CA GLY A 394 6.62 26.84 13.58
C GLY A 394 5.12 26.68 13.78
N VAL A 395 4.41 27.80 13.70
CA VAL A 395 2.98 27.89 13.96
C VAL A 395 2.25 28.70 12.89
N TYR A 396 0.94 28.47 12.78
CA TYR A 396 0.05 29.19 11.89
C TYR A 396 -1.28 29.50 12.59
N ASP A 397 -2.00 30.48 12.04
CA ASP A 397 -3.32 30.89 12.55
C ASP A 397 -4.38 30.65 11.48
N ILE A 398 -5.57 30.20 11.91
CA ILE A 398 -6.73 30.01 11.04
C ILE A 398 -7.94 30.79 11.51
N MET A 399 -8.82 31.10 10.56
CA MET A 399 -10.12 31.70 10.81
C MET A 399 -11.20 30.79 10.24
N PHE A 400 -12.21 30.48 11.06
CA PHE A 400 -13.38 29.74 10.64
C PHE A 400 -14.64 30.36 11.23
N LYS A 401 -15.60 30.78 10.39
CA LYS A 401 -16.85 31.44 10.79
C LYS A 401 -16.65 32.49 11.90
N GLN A 402 -15.75 33.45 11.66
CA GLN A 402 -15.42 34.57 12.57
C GLN A 402 -14.66 34.17 13.84
N HIS A 403 -14.36 32.89 14.05
CA HIS A 403 -13.53 32.43 15.17
C HIS A 403 -12.07 32.31 14.71
N LEU A 404 -11.19 32.96 15.47
CA LEU A 404 -9.73 32.93 15.28
C LEU A 404 -9.11 31.84 16.16
N TYR A 405 -8.29 30.99 15.55
CA TYR A 405 -7.47 30.00 16.24
C TYR A 405 -6.01 30.37 16.00
N THR A 406 -5.27 30.56 17.09
CA THR A 406 -3.91 31.10 17.04
C THR A 406 -2.86 30.07 17.45
N SER A 407 -1.64 30.25 16.95
CA SER A 407 -0.46 29.49 17.33
C SER A 407 -0.62 27.97 17.17
N ILE A 408 -1.31 27.54 16.11
CA ILE A 408 -1.48 26.13 15.79
C ILE A 408 -0.12 25.59 15.33
N PRO A 409 0.47 24.61 16.03
CA PRO A 409 1.69 23.99 15.58
C PRO A 409 1.52 23.36 14.20
N VAL A 410 2.45 23.60 13.28
CA VAL A 410 2.44 22.93 11.97
C VAL A 410 2.51 21.41 12.13
N LYS A 411 3.19 20.93 13.20
CA LYS A 411 3.17 19.54 13.66
C LYS A 411 2.20 19.41 14.84
N ILE A 412 0.97 18.98 14.55
CA ILE A 412 -0.09 18.71 15.54
C ILE A 412 -0.65 17.32 15.27
N THR A 413 -1.06 16.57 16.30
CA THR A 413 -1.68 15.25 16.08
C THR A 413 -3.12 15.42 15.58
N GLY A 414 -3.65 14.44 14.85
CA GLY A 414 -5.07 14.44 14.45
C GLY A 414 -6.03 14.60 15.63
N GLN A 415 -5.72 13.97 16.78
CA GLN A 415 -6.51 14.09 17.99
C GLN A 415 -6.44 15.49 18.61
N ASP A 416 -5.24 16.07 18.70
CA ASP A 416 -5.07 17.42 19.26
C ASP A 416 -5.70 18.47 18.36
N LEU A 417 -5.58 18.31 17.04
CA LEU A 417 -6.25 19.17 16.07
C LEU A 417 -7.77 19.02 16.18
N THR A 418 -8.30 17.81 16.35
CA THR A 418 -9.73 17.58 16.61
C THR A 418 -10.17 18.31 17.87
N ASN A 419 -9.44 18.17 18.97
CA ASN A 419 -9.75 18.82 20.23
C ASN A 419 -9.71 20.35 20.11
N LEU A 420 -8.71 20.88 19.40
CA LEU A 420 -8.54 22.30 19.15
C LEU A 420 -9.70 22.87 18.31
N LEU A 421 -10.05 22.24 17.20
CA LEU A 421 -11.11 22.73 16.31
C LEU A 421 -12.49 22.68 16.99
N GLN A 422 -12.72 21.69 17.84
CA GLN A 422 -13.96 21.57 18.62
C GLN A 422 -14.02 22.49 19.85
N SER A 423 -12.99 23.30 20.12
CA SER A 423 -13.02 24.24 21.24
C SER A 423 -14.09 25.32 21.07
N PHE A 424 -14.53 25.58 19.84
CA PHE A 424 -15.64 26.48 19.55
C PHE A 424 -16.84 25.72 18.96
N PRO A 425 -18.06 25.95 19.50
CA PRO A 425 -19.27 25.24 19.05
C PRO A 425 -19.57 25.36 17.55
N ASP A 426 -19.21 26.49 16.92
CA ASP A 426 -19.47 26.78 15.51
C ASP A 426 -18.76 25.86 14.52
N PHE A 427 -17.69 25.20 14.98
CA PHE A 427 -16.97 24.19 14.20
C PHE A 427 -17.76 22.88 14.11
N GLY A 428 -18.51 22.54 15.17
CA GLY A 428 -19.26 21.29 15.32
C GLY A 428 -18.38 20.09 15.65
N TYR A 429 -18.96 18.90 15.61
CA TYR A 429 -18.19 17.66 15.83
C TYR A 429 -17.45 17.27 14.56
N VAL A 430 -16.15 17.07 14.70
CA VAL A 430 -15.23 16.73 13.62
C VAL A 430 -14.29 15.61 14.03
N ILE A 431 -13.72 14.93 13.04
CA ILE A 431 -12.55 14.07 13.21
C ILE A 431 -11.48 14.59 12.25
N ALA A 432 -10.28 14.82 12.76
CA ALA A 432 -9.12 15.18 11.96
C ALA A 432 -8.12 14.03 11.93
N ASP A 433 -7.76 13.58 10.73
CA ASP A 433 -6.70 12.60 10.51
C ASP A 433 -5.43 13.33 10.05
N SER A 434 -4.29 13.06 10.69
CA SER A 434 -2.99 13.63 10.34
C SER A 434 -2.14 12.63 9.56
N THR A 435 -1.51 13.08 8.48
CA THR A 435 -0.56 12.29 7.67
C THR A 435 0.65 13.15 7.29
N GLY A 436 1.72 12.49 6.83
CA GLY A 436 2.96 13.15 6.42
C GLY A 436 3.92 13.37 7.59
N GLU A 437 5.19 13.49 7.25
CA GLU A 437 6.27 13.77 8.19
C GLU A 437 7.20 14.83 7.62
N CYS A 438 7.92 15.51 8.54
CA CYS A 438 9.03 16.43 8.33
C CYS A 438 8.87 17.52 7.24
N ALA A 439 8.86 17.12 5.98
CA ALA A 439 8.81 18.00 4.82
C ALA A 439 7.40 18.23 4.28
N GLN A 440 6.39 17.53 4.78
CA GLN A 440 4.99 17.83 4.51
C GLN A 440 4.10 17.30 5.66
N TYR A 441 3.13 18.10 6.09
CA TYR A 441 2.07 17.66 6.98
C TYR A 441 0.72 17.89 6.30
N SER A 442 -0.18 16.91 6.38
CA SER A 442 -1.52 16.98 5.81
C SER A 442 -2.57 16.57 6.82
N TYR A 443 -3.64 17.34 6.88
CA TYR A 443 -4.74 17.15 7.83
C TYR A 443 -6.05 17.02 7.06
N THR A 444 -6.71 15.87 7.20
CA THR A 444 -8.04 15.63 6.63
C THR A 444 -9.09 15.82 7.70
N ILE A 445 -9.91 16.87 7.57
CA ILE A 445 -10.96 17.21 8.54
C ILE A 445 -12.30 16.74 7.98
N ARG A 446 -13.00 15.90 8.74
CA ARG A 446 -14.33 15.35 8.42
C ARG A 446 -15.35 15.88 9.42
N TRP A 447 -16.41 16.50 8.93
CA TRP A 447 -17.52 16.95 9.76
C TRP A 447 -18.54 15.84 9.95
N LEU A 448 -18.93 15.59 11.20
CA LEU A 448 -19.91 14.57 11.58
C LEU A 448 -21.32 15.15 11.73
N THR A 449 -21.43 16.41 12.16
CA THR A 449 -22.73 17.04 12.45
C THR A 449 -23.13 18.17 11.51
N ASN A 450 -22.18 18.69 10.72
CA ASN A 450 -22.40 19.88 9.91
C ASN A 450 -22.14 19.60 8.42
N THR A 451 -23.12 19.88 7.56
CA THR A 451 -23.00 19.72 6.10
C THR A 451 -22.57 21.01 5.42
N LYS A 452 -21.96 20.94 4.23
CA LYS A 452 -21.58 22.09 3.39
C LYS A 452 -20.87 23.23 4.14
N GLN A 453 -19.71 22.94 4.71
CA GLN A 453 -18.92 23.94 5.45
C GLN A 453 -18.10 24.84 4.52
N PRO A 454 -17.88 26.12 4.89
CA PRO A 454 -16.97 27.00 4.16
C PRO A 454 -15.52 26.50 4.31
N LEU A 455 -14.64 26.90 3.39
CA LEU A 455 -13.21 26.64 3.52
C LEU A 455 -12.65 27.36 4.76
N ILE A 456 -11.77 26.67 5.49
CA ILE A 456 -10.99 27.26 6.57
C ILE A 456 -9.99 28.24 5.97
N ALA A 457 -9.95 29.47 6.49
CA ALA A 457 -9.02 30.49 6.02
C ALA A 457 -7.72 30.45 6.82
N ILE A 458 -6.58 30.38 6.15
CA ILE A 458 -5.27 30.62 6.79
C ILE A 458 -5.08 32.13 6.86
N VAL A 459 -4.91 32.67 8.07
CA VAL A 459 -4.80 34.12 8.28
C VAL A 459 -3.39 34.57 8.66
N ASN A 460 -2.56 33.68 9.19
CA ASN A 460 -1.16 33.95 9.47
C ASN A 460 -0.32 32.67 9.29
N SER A 461 0.84 32.81 8.66
CA SER A 461 1.82 31.74 8.46
C SER A 461 3.26 32.25 8.51
N SER A 462 3.50 33.45 9.05
CA SER A 462 4.81 34.10 9.03
C SER A 462 5.85 33.40 9.91
N GLU A 463 5.41 32.67 10.94
CA GLU A 463 6.25 31.88 11.83
C GLU A 463 6.51 30.45 11.33
N VAL A 464 5.94 30.09 10.17
CA VAL A 464 6.20 28.80 9.54
C VAL A 464 7.60 28.80 8.95
N ILE A 465 8.36 27.75 9.26
CA ILE A 465 9.72 27.56 8.75
C ILE A 465 9.80 26.23 7.98
N PRO A 466 10.60 26.14 6.91
CA PRO A 466 11.31 27.25 6.25
C PRO A 466 10.38 28.27 5.57
N ILE A 467 10.86 29.50 5.35
CA ILE A 467 10.07 30.65 4.84
C ILE A 467 9.35 30.35 3.50
N GLU A 468 9.88 29.44 2.70
CA GLU A 468 9.29 29.03 1.41
C GLU A 468 8.12 28.05 1.54
N THR A 469 7.74 27.68 2.77
CA THR A 469 6.64 26.74 3.02
C THR A 469 5.30 27.42 2.77
N SER A 470 4.42 26.74 2.03
CA SER A 470 3.05 27.20 1.80
C SER A 470 2.04 26.31 2.54
N ILE A 471 0.97 26.92 3.05
CA ILE A 471 -0.16 26.21 3.64
C ILE A 471 -1.36 26.39 2.71
N THR A 472 -1.96 25.28 2.28
CA THR A 472 -3.11 25.29 1.37
C THR A 472 -4.29 24.53 1.97
N VAL A 473 -5.51 25.07 1.80
CA VAL A 473 -6.75 24.42 2.23
C VAL A 473 -7.59 24.13 0.98
N ARG A 474 -8.04 22.89 0.82
CA ARG A 474 -8.88 22.45 -0.31
C ARG A 474 -10.07 21.62 0.17
N MET A 475 -11.17 21.68 -0.56
CA MET A 475 -12.35 20.85 -0.31
C MET A 475 -12.14 19.49 -1.01
N LEU A 476 -12.12 18.39 -0.24
CA LEU A 476 -12.03 17.03 -0.79
C LEU A 476 -13.40 16.50 -1.21
N GLN A 477 -14.41 16.76 -0.37
CA GLN A 477 -15.78 16.34 -0.60
C GLN A 477 -16.72 17.42 -0.05
N SER A 478 -17.75 17.77 -0.82
CA SER A 478 -18.83 18.61 -0.33
C SER A 478 -19.83 17.75 0.43
N GLY A 479 -20.18 18.15 1.65
CA GLY A 479 -21.26 17.51 2.38
C GLY A 479 -22.57 17.60 1.61
N GLY A 480 -23.41 16.56 1.71
CA GLY A 480 -24.75 16.56 1.11
C GLY A 480 -25.55 17.81 1.50
N ASP A 481 -26.45 18.25 0.65
CA ASP A 481 -27.47 19.18 1.11
C ASP A 481 -28.24 18.50 2.25
N SER A 482 -28.41 19.18 3.38
CA SER A 482 -29.20 18.68 4.51
C SER A 482 -30.66 18.36 4.13
N SER A 483 -31.06 18.64 2.88
CA SER A 483 -32.31 18.20 2.23
C SER A 483 -32.31 16.74 1.75
N SER A 484 -31.16 16.06 1.70
CA SER A 484 -31.05 14.64 1.29
C SER A 484 -31.19 13.66 2.47
N PHE A 485 -31.19 14.15 3.71
CA PHE A 485 -31.92 13.42 4.74
C PHE A 485 -33.38 13.62 4.39
N TYR A 486 -34.02 12.59 3.84
CA TYR A 486 -35.47 12.53 3.87
C TYR A 486 -35.86 12.84 5.31
N ASN A 487 -36.53 13.97 5.55
CA ASN A 487 -37.31 14.12 6.77
C ASN A 487 -38.07 12.81 6.87
N LEU A 488 -37.75 11.94 7.83
CA LEU A 488 -38.56 10.76 8.09
C LEU A 488 -39.95 11.34 8.32
N PRO A 489 -40.90 11.19 7.36
CA PRO A 489 -42.25 11.67 7.58
C PRO A 489 -42.71 11.02 8.88
N ALA A 490 -43.46 11.72 9.72
CA ALA A 490 -43.97 11.12 10.96
C ALA A 490 -44.66 9.76 10.69
N ASP A 491 -45.22 9.60 9.48
CA ASP A 491 -45.80 8.38 8.95
C ASP A 491 -44.83 7.19 8.77
N MET A 492 -43.53 7.41 8.57
CA MET A 492 -42.52 6.34 8.52
C MET A 492 -42.15 5.79 9.90
N LEU A 493 -42.52 6.49 10.98
CA LEU A 493 -42.45 5.96 12.36
C LEU A 493 -43.80 5.35 12.80
N ARG A 494 -44.86 5.43 11.98
CA ARG A 494 -46.17 4.85 12.28
C ARG A 494 -46.20 3.38 11.91
N THR A 495 -46.53 2.55 12.87
CA THR A 495 -46.85 1.13 12.64
C THR A 495 -48.32 0.99 12.24
N ARG A 496 -48.62 0.08 11.30
CA ARG A 496 -49.99 -0.19 10.86
C ARG A 496 -50.73 -0.99 11.93
N HIS A 497 -51.86 -0.48 12.40
CA HIS A 497 -52.74 -1.17 13.35
C HIS A 497 -54.14 -1.37 12.75
N THR A 498 -54.78 -2.50 13.07
CA THR A 498 -56.13 -2.87 12.60
C THR A 498 -57.25 -2.40 13.54
N ILE A 499 -56.90 -1.85 14.71
CA ILE A 499 -57.80 -1.34 15.74
C ILE A 499 -57.40 0.12 16.02
N PRO A 500 -58.33 1.08 16.17
CA PRO A 500 -57.99 2.45 16.54
C PRO A 500 -57.18 2.50 17.86
N GLN A 501 -56.02 3.13 17.83
CA GLN A 501 -55.13 3.29 18.98
C GLN A 501 -55.00 4.79 19.34
N VAL A 502 -54.70 5.08 20.61
CA VAL A 502 -54.31 6.42 21.04
C VAL A 502 -52.85 6.64 20.65
N GLU A 503 -52.55 7.70 19.89
CA GLU A 503 -51.18 8.07 19.53
C GLU A 503 -50.52 8.79 20.72
N VAL A 504 -49.46 8.19 21.26
CA VAL A 504 -48.64 8.79 22.33
C VAL A 504 -47.37 9.35 21.71
N LEU A 505 -47.13 10.64 21.94
CA LEU A 505 -45.95 11.36 21.45
C LEU A 505 -44.98 11.57 22.61
N VAL A 506 -43.72 11.13 22.44
CA VAL A 506 -42.63 11.41 23.39
C VAL A 506 -41.64 12.33 22.69
N GLY A 507 -41.56 13.58 23.16
CA GLY A 507 -40.67 14.59 22.55
C GLY A 507 -41.02 14.95 21.09
N GLY A 508 -42.26 14.72 20.66
CA GLY A 508 -42.71 14.94 19.28
C GLY A 508 -42.62 13.71 18.36
N TYR A 509 -42.14 12.57 18.85
CA TYR A 509 -42.02 11.32 18.10
C TYR A 509 -43.08 10.30 18.54
N SER A 510 -43.66 9.57 17.58
CA SER A 510 -44.68 8.54 17.83
C SER A 510 -44.06 7.35 18.57
N SER A 511 -44.66 6.93 19.68
CA SER A 511 -44.18 5.81 20.49
C SER A 511 -44.54 4.46 19.85
N TYR A 512 -43.68 3.45 20.02
CA TYR A 512 -43.89 2.09 19.54
C TYR A 512 -44.27 1.12 20.66
N CYS A 513 -45.28 0.28 20.41
CA CYS A 513 -45.67 -0.83 21.28
C CYS A 513 -44.81 -2.08 20.98
N SER A 514 -44.06 -2.59 21.96
CA SER A 514 -43.20 -3.75 21.74
C SER A 514 -44.00 -5.06 21.58
N ASN A 515 -43.44 -5.96 20.76
CA ASN A 515 -44.07 -7.09 20.06
C ASN A 515 -44.69 -8.24 20.88
N THR A 516 -45.16 -8.03 22.11
CA THR A 516 -45.84 -9.11 22.86
C THR A 516 -47.34 -8.90 23.04
N ASP A 517 -47.87 -7.73 22.69
CA ASP A 517 -49.31 -7.47 22.82
C ASP A 517 -49.81 -6.62 21.65
N SER A 518 -50.53 -7.24 20.71
CA SER A 518 -51.08 -6.59 19.52
C SER A 518 -52.24 -5.63 19.83
N ASN A 519 -52.68 -5.58 21.09
CA ASN A 519 -53.89 -4.86 21.48
C ASN A 519 -53.64 -3.55 22.24
N CYS A 520 -52.40 -3.27 22.66
CA CYS A 520 -51.99 -2.08 23.43
C CYS A 520 -53.13 -1.36 24.18
N PRO A 521 -53.74 -2.01 25.19
CA PRO A 521 -54.92 -1.50 25.87
C PRO A 521 -54.53 -0.38 26.85
N PHE A 522 -54.11 0.78 26.34
CA PHE A 522 -53.78 1.92 27.17
C PHE A 522 -55.07 2.69 27.52
N GLN A 523 -55.50 2.59 28.79
CA GLN A 523 -56.49 3.52 29.34
C GLN A 523 -55.77 4.74 29.89
N TRP A 524 -55.94 5.89 29.23
CA TRP A 524 -55.35 7.15 29.69
C TRP A 524 -55.91 7.54 31.06
N SER A 525 -55.03 7.64 32.05
CA SER A 525 -55.33 8.07 33.41
C SER A 525 -54.26 9.05 33.88
N THR A 526 -54.69 10.20 34.40
CA THR A 526 -53.79 11.21 34.99
C THR A 526 -53.00 10.69 36.19
N GLN A 527 -53.45 9.61 36.83
CA GLN A 527 -52.77 8.99 37.98
C GLN A 527 -51.69 7.96 37.57
N GLN A 528 -51.72 7.43 36.34
CA GLN A 528 -50.84 6.35 35.90
C GLN A 528 -49.84 6.76 34.81
N THR A 529 -49.98 7.95 34.23
CA THR A 529 -49.10 8.43 33.16
C THR A 529 -47.98 9.29 33.77
N PRO A 530 -46.72 8.83 33.77
CA PRO A 530 -45.62 9.61 34.34
C PRO A 530 -45.37 10.88 33.54
N LEU A 531 -45.23 12.01 34.24
CA LEU A 531 -44.78 13.27 33.65
C LEU A 531 -43.26 13.20 33.45
N ILE A 532 -42.81 13.30 32.21
CA ILE A 532 -41.39 13.31 31.86
C ILE A 532 -40.86 14.74 32.06
N PHE A 533 -40.07 14.96 33.12
CA PHE A 533 -39.49 16.28 33.42
C PHE A 533 -38.07 16.48 32.88
N ALA A 534 -37.38 15.41 32.45
CA ALA A 534 -36.06 15.47 31.84
C ALA A 534 -35.71 14.16 31.11
N PHE A 535 -34.92 14.26 30.03
CA PHE A 535 -34.26 13.12 29.38
C PHE A 535 -32.76 13.12 29.75
N ARG A 536 -32.24 11.97 30.14
CA ARG A 536 -30.80 11.74 30.34
C ARG A 536 -30.34 10.79 29.24
N LEU A 537 -29.48 11.28 28.34
CA LEU A 537 -28.81 10.43 27.36
C LEU A 537 -27.88 9.47 28.09
N VAL A 538 -28.17 8.17 28.02
CA VAL A 538 -27.30 7.11 28.54
C VAL A 538 -26.35 6.74 27.41
N ARG A 539 -25.04 6.93 27.64
CA ARG A 539 -23.98 6.39 26.78
C ARG A 539 -24.16 4.87 26.70
N MET A 540 -24.24 4.31 25.49
CA MET A 540 -23.93 2.88 25.31
C MET A 540 -22.44 2.71 25.60
N ALA A 541 -22.14 2.11 26.76
CA ALA A 541 -20.83 1.53 27.00
C ALA A 541 -20.65 0.41 25.96
N HIS A 542 -19.54 0.46 25.23
CA HIS A 542 -19.11 -0.66 24.39
C HIS A 542 -18.99 -1.91 25.29
N ALA A 543 -19.70 -2.97 24.91
CA ALA A 543 -19.35 -4.31 25.37
C ALA A 543 -18.01 -4.66 24.73
N MET A 544 -17.12 -5.24 25.56
CA MET A 544 -15.79 -5.74 25.17
C MET A 544 -15.84 -6.67 23.97
#